data_AF-A0A496X588-F1
#
_entry.id   AF-A0A496X588-F1
#
_cell.length_a   1.000
_cell.length_b   1.000
_cell.length_c   1.000
_cell.angle_alpha   90.00
_cell.angle_beta   90.00
_cell.angle_gamma   90.00
#
_symmetry.space_group_name_H-M   'P 1'
#
loop_
_entity.id
_entity.type
_entity.pdbx_description
1 polymer ?
#
loop_
_entity_poly.entity_id
_entity_poly.type
_entity_poly.pdbx_seq_one_letter_code
_entity_poly.pdbx_strand_id
1 'polypeptide(L)'
;MRSVKYRRAYRDHGANRAPSIISREIHRNQGEQRYQAVVAHNLAAKRRRKRDLKLLSNAPLWGLTQHLICSGWFPQQISGRLKTCFADEAGKRVSHETIYRTIYALPRGGLRQEMIKALRQKHKLRRLRTGGTPRGKGPCKTLRVLVTESPM
;
A
#
# COMPACT_ATOMS: atom_id res chain seq x y z
N MET A 1 -21.93 16.32 34.76
CA MET A 1 -22.79 15.16 35.10
C MET A 1 -23.52 14.67 33.84
N ARG A 2 -23.07 13.59 33.16
CA ARG A 2 -23.80 12.89 32.07
C ARG A 2 -23.02 11.63 31.59
N SER A 3 -22.61 10.75 32.51
CA SER A 3 -21.82 9.53 32.20
C SER A 3 -22.52 8.21 32.54
N VAL A 4 -23.86 8.20 32.61
CA VAL A 4 -24.61 7.04 33.12
C VAL A 4 -25.74 6.63 32.16
N LYS A 5 -25.42 6.33 30.89
CA LYS A 5 -26.40 5.68 29.97
C LYS A 5 -25.80 4.63 29.04
N TYR A 6 -24.61 4.11 29.33
CA TYR A 6 -24.00 3.09 28.47
C TYR A 6 -24.04 1.67 29.06
N ARG A 7 -24.16 1.53 30.39
CA ARG A 7 -23.99 0.23 31.07
C ARG A 7 -25.06 -0.84 30.76
N ARG A 8 -26.26 -0.45 30.30
CA ARG A 8 -27.39 -1.37 30.10
C ARG A 8 -27.46 -1.98 28.68
N ALA A 9 -26.85 -1.34 27.69
CA ALA A 9 -26.77 -1.86 26.32
C ALA A 9 -25.65 -2.90 26.12
N TYR A 10 -24.75 -3.06 27.10
CA TYR A 10 -23.57 -3.94 27.00
C TYR A 10 -23.81 -5.38 27.44
N ARG A 11 -24.96 -5.70 28.04
CA ARG A 11 -25.17 -7.01 28.70
C ARG A 11 -25.68 -8.10 27.75
N ASP A 12 -26.25 -7.76 26.60
CA ASP A 12 -27.10 -8.70 25.85
C ASP A 12 -26.61 -9.08 24.44
N HIS A 13 -25.45 -8.59 23.99
CA HIS A 13 -24.98 -8.85 22.62
C HIS A 13 -23.58 -9.45 22.58
N GLY A 14 -23.52 -10.78 22.80
CA GLY A 14 -22.86 -11.77 21.95
C GLY A 14 -21.57 -11.44 21.19
N ALA A 15 -20.64 -10.63 21.70
CA ALA A 15 -19.35 -10.42 21.05
C ALA A 15 -18.20 -10.31 22.05
N ASN A 16 -17.25 -11.22 21.90
CA ASN A 16 -15.97 -11.32 22.61
C ASN A 16 -15.02 -10.13 22.27
N ARG A 17 -15.49 -8.88 22.41
CA ARG A 17 -14.78 -7.66 22.02
C ARG A 17 -14.56 -6.75 23.22
N ALA A 18 -13.37 -6.17 23.30
CA ALA A 18 -13.01 -5.30 24.41
C ALA A 18 -13.91 -4.04 24.45
N PRO A 19 -14.31 -3.56 25.66
CA PRO A 19 -15.17 -2.39 25.82
C PRO A 19 -14.63 -1.11 25.14
N SER A 20 -13.31 -0.97 25.06
CA SER A 20 -12.66 0.16 24.38
C SER A 20 -12.88 0.17 22.87
N ILE A 21 -13.12 -0.99 22.26
CA ILE A 21 -13.43 -1.10 20.83
C ILE A 21 -14.84 -0.58 20.55
N ILE A 22 -15.80 -0.96 21.39
CA ILE A 22 -17.21 -0.56 21.25
C ILE A 22 -17.34 0.96 21.48
N SER A 23 -16.69 1.50 22.51
CA SER A 23 -16.69 2.94 22.79
C SER A 23 -16.12 3.76 21.62
N ARG A 24 -14.99 3.33 21.04
CA ARG A 24 -14.39 3.99 19.85
C ARG A 24 -15.29 3.88 18.61
N GLU A 25 -16.00 2.76 18.44
CA GLU A 25 -16.94 2.56 17.33
C GLU A 25 -18.15 3.48 17.44
N ILE A 26 -18.74 3.58 18.63
CA ILE A 26 -19.83 4.51 18.92
C ILE A 26 -19.36 5.93 18.69
N HIS A 27 -18.22 6.34 19.27
CA HIS A 27 -17.72 7.71 19.12
C HIS A 27 -17.42 8.09 17.66
N ARG A 28 -16.89 7.17 16.87
CA ARG A 28 -16.57 7.40 15.45
C ARG A 28 -17.82 7.52 14.57
N ASN A 29 -18.92 6.89 14.95
CA ASN A 29 -20.16 6.83 14.18
C ASN A 29 -21.34 7.50 14.92
N GLN A 30 -21.08 8.28 15.97
CA GLN A 30 -22.12 9.07 16.65
C GLN A 30 -22.52 10.22 15.72
N GLY A 31 -23.76 10.20 15.27
CA GLY A 31 -24.37 11.35 14.63
C GLY A 31 -24.96 12.30 15.67
N GLU A 32 -25.75 13.26 15.21
CA GLU A 32 -26.54 14.16 16.07
C GLU A 32 -27.63 13.38 16.85
N GLN A 33 -28.05 12.22 16.31
CA GLN A 33 -28.97 11.26 16.91
C GLN A 33 -28.23 10.03 17.46
N ARG A 34 -28.91 9.19 18.26
CA ARG A 34 -28.39 7.94 18.86
C ARG A 34 -27.69 7.04 17.83
N TYR A 35 -26.79 6.16 18.28
CA TYR A 35 -26.06 5.20 17.42
C TYR A 35 -26.99 4.41 16.49
N GLN A 36 -26.71 4.46 15.19
CA GLN A 36 -27.45 3.73 14.15
C GLN A 36 -26.54 2.72 13.46
N ALA A 37 -26.77 1.42 13.72
CA ALA A 37 -25.92 0.35 13.21
C ALA A 37 -25.85 0.29 11.68
N VAL A 38 -26.97 0.51 10.99
CA VAL A 38 -27.04 0.50 9.51
C VAL A 38 -26.21 1.62 8.90
N VAL A 39 -26.28 2.83 9.48
CA VAL A 39 -25.48 3.97 9.03
C VAL A 39 -23.99 3.72 9.27
N ALA A 40 -23.61 3.24 10.46
CA ALA A 40 -22.24 2.87 10.78
C ALA A 40 -21.68 1.82 9.81
N HIS A 41 -22.47 0.79 9.51
CA HIS A 41 -22.14 -0.24 8.53
C HIS A 41 -21.93 0.33 7.13
N ASN A 42 -22.85 1.16 6.64
CA ASN A 42 -22.77 1.79 5.33
C ASN A 42 -21.57 2.74 5.20
N LEU A 43 -21.29 3.52 6.25
CA LEU A 43 -20.10 4.39 6.30
C LEU A 43 -18.80 3.57 6.32
N ALA A 44 -18.76 2.46 7.05
CA ALA A 44 -17.63 1.55 7.04
C ALA A 44 -17.42 0.92 5.65
N ALA A 45 -18.49 0.50 4.98
CA ALA A 45 -18.44 -0.02 3.62
C ALA A 45 -17.94 1.04 2.62
N LYS A 46 -18.43 2.28 2.71
CA LYS A 46 -17.96 3.42 1.90
C LYS A 46 -16.45 3.68 2.10
N ARG A 47 -15.97 3.67 3.34
CA ARG A 47 -14.53 3.84 3.66
C ARG A 47 -13.68 2.67 3.15
N ARG A 48 -14.23 1.45 3.14
CA ARG A 48 -13.54 0.25 2.63
C ARG A 48 -13.46 0.22 1.10
N ARG A 49 -14.30 0.98 0.39
CA ARG A 49 -14.27 1.04 -1.07
C ARG A 49 -12.86 1.38 -1.54
N LYS A 50 -12.29 0.52 -2.39
CA LYS A 50 -10.98 0.76 -2.99
C LYS A 50 -11.07 2.05 -3.79
N ARG A 51 -10.21 3.02 -3.46
CA ARG A 51 -10.06 4.22 -4.28
C ARG A 51 -9.45 3.84 -5.63
N ASP A 52 -9.95 4.47 -6.69
CA ASP A 52 -9.39 4.32 -8.02
C ASP A 52 -7.92 4.67 -8.01
N LEU A 53 -7.16 3.93 -8.80
CA LEU A 53 -5.73 4.08 -8.85
C LEU A 53 -5.40 5.21 -9.81
N LYS A 54 -4.75 6.25 -9.29
CA LYS A 54 -4.41 7.49 -10.02
C LYS A 54 -3.75 7.24 -11.38
N LEU A 55 -2.88 6.24 -11.46
CA LEU A 55 -2.21 5.85 -12.71
C LEU A 55 -3.17 5.21 -13.72
N LEU A 56 -4.03 4.27 -13.29
CA LEU A 56 -4.98 3.62 -14.19
C LEU A 56 -6.06 4.58 -14.70
N SER A 57 -6.37 5.62 -13.92
CA SER A 57 -7.28 6.69 -14.36
C SER A 57 -6.68 7.58 -15.46
N ASN A 58 -5.36 7.59 -15.64
CA ASN A 58 -4.64 8.43 -16.59
C ASN A 58 -3.86 7.56 -17.57
N ALA A 59 -4.54 7.10 -18.63
CA ALA A 59 -3.98 6.23 -19.67
C ALA A 59 -2.59 6.64 -20.20
N PRO A 60 -2.31 7.91 -20.56
CA PRO A 60 -0.99 8.29 -21.08
C PRO A 60 0.12 8.20 -20.02
N LEU A 61 -0.19 8.58 -18.77
CA LEU A 61 0.76 8.50 -17.67
C LEU A 61 1.09 7.05 -17.31
N TRP A 62 0.08 6.17 -17.41
CA TRP A 62 0.26 4.73 -17.24
C TRP A 62 1.14 4.13 -18.35
N GLY A 63 0.86 4.45 -19.62
CA GLY A 63 1.66 3.98 -20.76
C GLY A 63 3.14 4.36 -20.63
N LEU A 64 3.43 5.59 -20.24
CA LEU A 64 4.81 6.06 -20.00
C LEU A 64 5.46 5.31 -18.83
N THR A 65 4.71 5.06 -17.75
CA THR A 65 5.20 4.27 -16.60
C THR A 65 5.50 2.83 -17.01
N GLN A 66 4.64 2.20 -17.82
CA GLN A 66 4.85 0.85 -18.35
C GLN A 66 6.11 0.78 -19.20
N HIS A 67 6.27 1.70 -20.15
CA HIS A 67 7.45 1.78 -21.00
C HIS A 67 8.74 1.88 -20.17
N LEU A 68 8.79 2.79 -19.19
CA LEU A 68 9.97 2.95 -18.33
C LEU A 68 10.29 1.69 -17.52
N ILE A 69 9.27 1.00 -16.99
CA ILE A 69 9.47 -0.25 -16.25
C ILE A 69 10.02 -1.33 -17.18
N CYS A 70 9.46 -1.48 -18.38
CA CYS A 70 9.93 -2.45 -19.37
C CYS A 70 11.37 -2.14 -19.83
N SER A 71 11.78 -0.87 -19.85
CA SER A 71 13.16 -0.43 -20.09
C SER A 71 14.10 -0.64 -18.88
N GLY A 72 13.62 -1.23 -17.78
CA GLY A 72 14.44 -1.60 -16.62
C GLY A 72 14.60 -0.50 -15.57
N TRP A 73 13.81 0.57 -15.62
CA TRP A 73 13.87 1.65 -14.63
C TRP A 73 13.28 1.24 -13.29
N PHE A 74 13.89 1.70 -12.20
CA PHE A 74 13.35 1.48 -10.85
C PHE A 74 12.17 2.41 -10.56
N PRO A 75 11.11 1.95 -9.85
CA PRO A 75 9.95 2.79 -9.51
C PRO A 75 10.30 4.11 -8.80
N GLN A 76 11.35 4.11 -7.97
CA GLN A 76 11.88 5.31 -7.35
C GLN A 76 12.41 6.31 -8.39
N GLN A 77 13.17 5.84 -9.39
CA GLN A 77 13.68 6.69 -10.48
C GLN A 77 12.54 7.23 -11.34
N ILE A 78 11.55 6.38 -11.67
CA ILE A 78 10.37 6.79 -12.43
C ILE A 78 9.63 7.92 -11.72
N SER A 79 9.40 7.78 -10.40
CA SER A 79 8.73 8.84 -9.64
C SER A 79 9.50 10.16 -9.65
N GLY A 80 10.84 10.11 -9.61
CA GLY A 80 11.70 11.28 -9.74
C GLY A 80 11.61 11.90 -11.13
N ARG A 81 11.72 11.09 -12.19
CA ARG A 81 11.64 11.54 -13.58
C ARG A 81 10.29 12.17 -13.88
N LEU A 82 9.19 11.54 -13.45
CA LEU A 82 7.84 12.10 -13.59
C LEU A 82 7.68 13.44 -12.88
N LYS A 83 8.30 13.61 -11.71
CA LYS A 83 8.27 14.88 -10.98
C LYS A 83 8.99 16.00 -11.74
N THR A 84 10.10 15.68 -12.42
CA THR A 84 10.86 16.66 -13.22
C THR A 84 10.16 16.97 -14.55
N CYS A 85 9.67 15.95 -15.27
CA CYS A 85 9.01 16.14 -16.56
C CYS A 85 7.64 16.84 -16.44
N PHE A 86 6.93 16.66 -15.32
CA PHE A 86 5.63 17.27 -15.05
C PHE A 86 5.70 18.19 -13.84
N ALA A 87 6.67 19.10 -13.82
CA ALA A 87 6.89 20.03 -12.71
C ALA A 87 5.66 20.91 -12.45
N ASP A 88 5.05 21.42 -13.52
CA ASP A 88 3.93 22.38 -13.50
C ASP A 88 2.57 21.70 -13.24
N GLU A 89 2.47 20.39 -13.49
CA GLU A 89 1.22 19.65 -13.37
C GLU A 89 1.19 18.81 -12.08
N ALA A 90 0.77 19.43 -10.97
CA ALA A 90 0.63 18.74 -9.69
C ALA A 90 -0.28 17.49 -9.76
N GLY A 91 -1.28 17.52 -10.65
CA GLY A 91 -2.15 16.39 -10.95
C GLY A 91 -1.43 15.15 -11.45
N LYS A 92 -0.25 15.27 -12.07
CA LYS A 92 0.54 14.15 -12.63
C LYS A 92 1.66 13.64 -11.72
N ARG A 93 1.81 14.21 -10.52
CA ARG A 93 2.79 13.73 -9.53
C ARG A 93 2.39 12.38 -8.96
N VAL A 94 3.26 11.37 -9.11
CA VAL A 94 3.03 10.00 -8.67
C VAL A 94 4.22 9.51 -7.85
N SER A 95 3.95 8.94 -6.67
CA SER A 95 5.00 8.34 -5.83
C SER A 95 5.34 6.91 -6.27
N HIS A 96 6.55 6.44 -5.94
CA HIS A 96 6.95 5.06 -6.20
C HIS A 96 6.03 4.03 -5.52
N GLU A 97 5.47 4.34 -4.35
CA GLU A 97 4.47 3.48 -3.69
C GLU A 97 3.17 3.38 -4.51
N THR A 98 2.77 4.47 -5.17
CA THR A 98 1.59 4.44 -6.07
C THR A 98 1.85 3.54 -7.27
N ILE A 99 3.07 3.60 -7.83
CA ILE A 99 3.49 2.71 -8.92
C ILE A 99 3.43 1.25 -8.45
N TYR A 100 4.02 0.90 -7.30
CA TYR A 100 3.94 -0.45 -6.76
C TYR A 100 2.49 -0.91 -6.54
N ARG A 101 1.69 -0.09 -5.87
CA ARG A 101 0.27 -0.39 -5.63
C ARG A 101 -0.48 -0.64 -6.93
N THR A 102 -0.19 0.11 -7.99
CA THR A 102 -0.82 -0.11 -9.29
C THR A 102 -0.41 -1.41 -9.95
N ILE A 103 0.88 -1.75 -9.94
CA ILE A 103 1.37 -3.01 -10.51
C ILE A 103 0.74 -4.21 -9.80
N TYR A 104 0.66 -4.17 -8.47
CA TYR A 104 0.08 -5.28 -7.70
C TYR A 104 -1.44 -5.36 -7.77
N ALA A 105 -2.12 -4.26 -8.11
CA ALA A 105 -3.56 -4.21 -8.26
C ALA A 105 -4.06 -4.55 -9.68
N LEU A 106 -3.18 -4.63 -10.67
CA LEU A 106 -3.52 -5.12 -12.01
C LEU A 106 -4.17 -6.51 -11.95
N PRO A 107 -5.11 -6.82 -12.86
CA PRO A 107 -5.62 -8.18 -13.00
C PRO A 107 -4.47 -9.15 -13.29
N ARG A 108 -4.66 -10.41 -12.91
CA ARG A 108 -3.68 -11.46 -13.22
C ARG A 108 -3.64 -11.65 -14.74
N GLY A 109 -2.47 -11.46 -15.34
CA GLY A 109 -2.27 -11.57 -16.79
C GLY A 109 -0.81 -11.32 -17.18
N GLY A 110 -0.53 -11.44 -18.47
CA GLY A 110 0.82 -11.30 -19.05
C GLY A 110 1.47 -9.96 -18.69
N LEU A 111 0.73 -8.86 -18.86
CA LEU A 111 1.23 -7.52 -18.54
C LEU A 111 1.74 -7.41 -17.09
N ARG A 112 0.96 -7.91 -16.12
CA ARG A 112 1.38 -7.87 -14.71
C ARG A 112 2.65 -8.70 -14.50
N GLN A 113 2.77 -9.86 -15.13
CA GLN A 113 3.93 -10.73 -15.01
C GLN A 113 5.17 -10.09 -15.64
N GLU A 114 5.05 -9.49 -16.82
CA GLU A 114 6.12 -8.75 -17.50
C GLU A 114 6.63 -7.59 -16.65
N MET A 115 5.71 -6.78 -16.10
CA MET A 115 6.09 -5.67 -15.22
C MET A 115 6.80 -6.15 -13.95
N ILE A 116 6.29 -7.21 -13.31
CA ILE A 116 6.92 -7.78 -12.11
C ILE A 116 8.29 -8.38 -12.44
N LYS A 117 8.45 -9.00 -13.61
CA LYS A 117 9.72 -9.57 -14.08
C LYS A 117 10.75 -8.47 -14.38
N ALA A 118 10.31 -7.35 -14.94
CA ALA A 118 11.16 -6.19 -15.21
C ALA A 118 11.62 -5.49 -13.92
N LEU A 119 10.81 -5.56 -12.84
CA LEU A 119 11.25 -5.13 -11.51
C LEU A 119 12.34 -6.07 -10.99
N ARG A 120 13.61 -5.64 -11.08
CA ARG A 120 14.74 -6.36 -10.46
C ARG A 120 14.55 -6.41 -8.94
N GLN A 121 14.01 -7.51 -8.43
CA GLN A 121 13.89 -7.74 -7.00
C GLN A 121 15.25 -8.13 -6.44
N LYS A 122 15.87 -7.24 -5.66
CA LYS A 122 16.92 -7.67 -4.73
C LYS A 122 16.24 -8.42 -3.60
N HIS A 123 16.19 -9.75 -3.70
CA HIS A 123 15.91 -10.57 -2.54
C HIS A 123 17.06 -10.36 -1.54
N LYS A 124 16.86 -9.49 -0.54
CA LYS A 124 17.69 -9.56 0.67
C LYS A 124 17.38 -10.90 1.30
N LEU A 125 18.30 -11.86 1.14
CA LEU A 125 18.28 -13.09 1.91
C LEU A 125 18.19 -12.68 3.39
N ARG A 126 17.18 -13.22 4.08
CA ARG A 126 16.99 -12.96 5.50
C ARG A 126 18.23 -13.52 6.21
N ARG A 127 19.04 -12.65 6.83
CA ARG A 127 20.10 -13.10 7.73
C ARG A 127 19.43 -13.80 8.91
N LEU A 128 19.84 -15.04 9.16
CA LEU A 128 19.43 -15.79 10.35
C LEU A 128 19.87 -14.99 11.59
N ARG A 129 18.97 -14.81 12.57
CA ARG A 129 19.21 -14.03 13.80
C ARG A 129 20.14 -14.75 14.79
N THR A 130 20.39 -16.02 14.57
CA THR A 130 21.21 -16.88 15.42
C THR A 130 22.37 -17.37 14.56
N GLY A 131 23.60 -17.17 15.03
CA GLY A 131 24.84 -17.52 14.33
C GLY A 131 25.07 -19.03 14.18
N GLY A 132 24.10 -19.77 13.68
CA GLY A 132 24.30 -21.13 13.20
C GLY A 132 25.12 -21.07 11.93
N THR A 133 26.36 -21.56 12.00
CA THR A 133 27.19 -21.79 10.82
C THR A 133 26.43 -22.67 9.83
N PRO A 134 26.23 -22.22 8.58
CA PRO A 134 25.68 -23.10 7.56
C PRO A 134 26.71 -24.20 7.27
N ARG A 135 26.40 -25.43 7.67
CA ARG A 135 27.14 -26.61 7.19
C ARG A 135 26.77 -26.81 5.71
N GLY A 136 27.50 -26.14 4.82
CA GLY A 136 27.29 -26.30 3.38
C GLY A 136 27.71 -25.08 2.55
N LYS A 137 28.98 -25.11 2.13
CA LYS A 137 29.60 -24.47 0.95
C LYS A 137 29.27 -22.99 0.64
N GLY A 138 30.27 -22.14 0.89
CA GLY A 138 30.60 -20.97 0.06
C GLY A 138 30.58 -19.63 0.80
N PRO A 139 31.66 -18.81 0.75
CA PRO A 139 31.66 -17.49 1.37
C PRO A 139 30.66 -16.57 0.66
N CYS A 140 29.76 -15.95 1.42
CA CYS A 140 28.93 -14.86 0.91
C CYS A 140 29.83 -13.64 0.66
N LYS A 141 30.32 -13.49 -0.57
CA LYS A 141 31.05 -12.30 -1.00
C LYS A 141 30.19 -11.07 -0.70
N THR A 142 30.78 -10.13 0.02
CA THR A 142 30.21 -8.80 0.30
C THR A 142 29.86 -8.11 -1.01
N LEU A 143 28.59 -8.14 -1.40
CA LEU A 143 28.07 -7.27 -2.45
C LEU A 143 27.89 -5.88 -1.86
N ARG A 144 28.97 -5.11 -1.85
CA ARG A 144 28.95 -3.64 -1.85
C ARG A 144 28.31 -3.24 -3.18
N VAL A 145 27.00 -3.03 -3.20
CA VAL A 145 26.36 -2.54 -4.42
C VAL A 145 26.63 -1.05 -4.48
N LEU A 146 27.65 -0.69 -5.24
CA LEU A 146 27.79 0.64 -5.79
C LEU A 146 26.50 0.95 -6.53
N VAL A 147 25.79 1.98 -6.07
CA VAL A 147 24.80 2.67 -6.88
C VAL A 147 25.62 3.44 -7.90
N THR A 148 25.92 2.82 -9.03
CA THR A 148 26.63 3.44 -10.14
C THR A 148 25.82 3.24 -11.41
N GLU A 149 25.49 4.39 -12.01
CA GLU A 149 25.35 4.60 -13.45
C GLU A 149 24.02 4.12 -14.07
N SER A 150 23.08 5.04 -14.21
CA SER A 150 22.06 4.96 -15.27
C SER A 150 22.56 5.82 -16.43
N PRO A 151 22.54 5.32 -17.67
CA PRO A 151 22.97 6.11 -18.82
C PRO A 151 22.02 7.30 -19.01
N MET A 152 22.62 8.42 -19.40
CA MET A 152 21.94 9.64 -19.86
C MET A 152 21.03 9.33 -21.05
#